data_AF-A0A1Q6ECF1-F1
#
_entry.id   AF-A0A1Q6ECF1-F1
#
_cell.length_a   1.000
_cell.length_b   1.000
_cell.length_c   1.000
_cell.angle_alpha   90.00
_cell.angle_beta   90.00
_cell.angle_gamma   90.00
#
_symmetry.space_group_name_H-M   'P 1'
#
loop_
_entity.id
_entity.type
_entity.pdbx_description
1 polymer ?
#
loop_
_entity_poly.entity_id
_entity_poly.type
_entity_poly.pdbx_seq_one_letter_code
_entity_poly.pdbx_strand_id
1 'polypeptide(L)'
;MKINKLNLQNMNRSTVSSCHSLKIIPLSLLSRFARFGSRVSMMLLGEAIDAEAVPGSIKISTTTDNGKVKKKITFERSDVSAAVADRLDRFKVLRLVATYVDESGKRRVAGSPNWPLALDYTTEGGVFSVNLQGEDVRPDAFLTD
;
A
#
# COMPACT_ATOMS: atom_id res chain seq x y z
N MET A 1 -33.58 31.31 19.81
CA MET A 1 -32.22 31.24 19.22
C MET A 1 -31.81 29.77 19.18
N LYS A 2 -31.93 29.10 18.03
CA LYS A 2 -31.53 27.69 17.85
C LYS A 2 -30.18 27.68 17.14
N ILE A 3 -29.17 27.15 17.83
CA ILE A 3 -27.81 26.99 17.30
C ILE A 3 -27.84 25.75 16.41
N ASN A 4 -27.62 25.93 15.10
CA ASN A 4 -27.51 24.82 14.16
C ASN A 4 -26.24 24.02 14.48
N LYS A 5 -26.41 22.79 14.97
CA LYS A 5 -25.37 21.76 14.94
C LYS A 5 -25.04 21.48 13.48
N LEU A 6 -23.89 21.98 13.00
CA LEU A 6 -23.26 21.45 11.80
C LEU A 6 -22.98 19.97 12.06
N ASN A 7 -23.76 19.11 11.40
CA ASN A 7 -23.42 17.71 11.22
C ASN A 7 -22.06 17.66 10.51
N LEU A 8 -20.98 17.45 11.27
CA LEU A 8 -19.78 16.84 10.72
C LEU A 8 -20.17 15.40 10.37
N GLN A 9 -20.70 15.21 9.16
CA GLN A 9 -20.74 13.89 8.58
C GLN A 9 -19.29 13.42 8.47
N ASN A 10 -18.94 12.35 9.21
CA ASN A 10 -17.73 11.57 8.98
C ASN A 10 -17.77 11.13 7.52
N MET A 11 -17.07 11.88 6.67
CA MET A 11 -17.02 11.64 5.24
C MET A 11 -16.11 10.44 5.03
N ASN A 12 -16.70 9.24 5.08
CA ASN A 12 -16.05 8.00 4.67
C ASN A 12 -15.76 8.09 3.18
N ARG A 13 -14.65 8.74 2.83
CA ARG A 13 -14.18 8.86 1.47
C ARG A 13 -13.46 7.57 1.11
N SER A 14 -14.07 6.79 0.22
CA SER A 14 -13.42 5.65 -0.42
C SER A 14 -12.95 6.07 -1.79
N THR A 15 -11.67 5.87 -2.10
CA THR A 15 -11.13 6.01 -3.45
C THR A 15 -10.60 4.67 -3.92
N VAL A 16 -11.00 4.24 -5.13
CA VAL A 16 -10.44 3.07 -5.79
C VAL A 16 -9.61 3.53 -6.99
N SER A 17 -8.35 3.12 -7.04
CA SER A 17 -7.44 3.43 -8.15
C SER A 17 -6.94 2.15 -8.79
N SER A 18 -6.85 2.16 -10.13
CA SER A 18 -6.05 1.21 -10.89
C SER A 18 -4.61 1.70 -10.94
N CYS A 19 -3.64 0.81 -10.82
CA CYS A 19 -2.23 1.15 -10.93
C CYS A 19 -1.49 0.23 -11.91
N HIS A 20 -0.44 0.76 -12.52
CA HIS A 20 0.32 0.07 -13.56
C HIS A 20 1.47 -0.77 -13.01
N SER A 21 1.99 -0.41 -11.84
CA SER A 21 3.07 -1.13 -11.17
C SER A 21 2.92 -1.04 -9.67
N LEU A 22 3.34 -2.09 -8.98
CA LEU A 22 3.40 -2.19 -7.53
C LEU A 22 4.74 -2.82 -7.16
N LYS A 23 5.48 -2.15 -6.29
CA LYS A 23 6.67 -2.72 -5.66
C LYS A 23 6.49 -2.79 -4.16
N ILE A 24 6.99 -3.87 -3.58
CA ILE A 24 7.00 -4.16 -2.15
C ILE A 24 8.42 -3.95 -1.63
N ILE A 25 8.51 -3.24 -0.50
CA ILE A 25 9.79 -2.85 0.11
C ILE A 25 9.73 -3.25 1.57
N PRO A 26 10.41 -4.33 1.98
CA PRO A 26 10.65 -4.61 3.39
C PRO A 26 11.36 -3.43 4.06
N LEU A 27 10.96 -3.07 5.28
CA LEU A 27 11.62 -2.00 6.02
C LEU A 27 13.12 -2.28 6.27
N SER A 28 13.53 -3.54 6.27
CA SER A 28 14.96 -3.92 6.34
C SER A 28 15.79 -3.45 5.14
N LEU A 29 15.16 -3.18 4.00
CA LEU A 29 15.81 -2.61 2.82
C LEU A 29 15.77 -1.08 2.82
N LEU A 30 15.17 -0.42 3.81
CA LEU A 30 14.99 1.03 3.82
C LEU A 30 16.06 1.68 4.71
N SER A 31 17.08 2.30 4.09
CA SER A 31 18.13 3.00 4.84
C SER A 31 17.72 4.39 5.31
N ARG A 32 16.88 5.08 4.53
CA ARG A 32 16.33 6.40 4.88
C ARG A 32 14.89 6.52 4.42
N PHE A 33 14.08 7.21 5.22
CA PHE A 33 12.72 7.59 4.88
C PHE A 33 12.41 8.95 5.50
N ALA A 34 12.13 9.93 4.66
CA ALA A 34 11.76 11.27 5.09
C ALA A 34 10.48 11.70 4.39
N ARG A 35 9.45 12.07 5.17
CA ARG A 35 8.20 12.64 4.67
C ARG A 35 8.14 14.13 4.98
N PHE A 36 7.98 14.96 3.95
CA PHE A 36 7.87 16.41 4.05
C PHE A 36 6.65 16.89 3.26
N GLY A 37 5.61 17.32 3.97
CA GLY A 37 4.32 17.62 3.39
C GLY A 37 3.72 16.42 2.65
N SER A 38 3.39 16.58 1.37
CA SER A 38 2.84 15.56 0.49
C SER A 38 3.90 14.69 -0.20
N ARG A 39 5.18 14.86 0.11
CA ARG A 39 6.31 14.21 -0.56
C ARG A 39 7.07 13.28 0.39
N VAL A 40 7.67 12.25 -0.18
CA VAL A 40 8.54 11.30 0.50
C VAL A 40 9.82 11.13 -0.31
N SER A 41 10.96 11.22 0.36
CA SER A 41 12.25 10.76 -0.14
C SER A 41 12.64 9.48 0.60
N MET A 42 13.12 8.49 -0.15
CA MET A 42 13.52 7.19 0.39
C MET A 42 14.86 6.78 -0.20
N MET A 43 15.68 6.10 0.60
CA MET A 43 16.91 5.46 0.14
C MET A 43 16.84 3.97 0.50
N LEU A 44 17.23 3.11 -0.43
CA LEU A 44 17.17 1.66 -0.29
C LEU A 44 18.57 1.05 -0.19
N LEU A 45 18.68 -0.01 0.61
CA LEU A 45 19.80 -0.96 0.62
C LEU A 45 19.47 -2.07 -0.37
N GLY A 46 19.65 -1.81 -1.66
CA GLY A 46 19.28 -2.72 -2.74
C GLY A 46 18.01 -2.28 -3.47
N GLU A 47 17.30 -3.23 -4.06
CA GLU A 47 16.18 -2.95 -4.96
C GLU A 47 14.82 -3.22 -4.33
N ALA A 48 13.84 -2.39 -4.72
CA ALA A 48 12.44 -2.65 -4.43
C ALA A 48 11.96 -3.88 -5.21
N ILE A 49 11.20 -4.75 -4.53
CA ILE A 49 10.76 -6.02 -5.09
C ILE A 49 9.50 -5.80 -5.92
N ASP A 50 9.50 -6.22 -7.18
CA ASP A 50 8.27 -6.20 -7.98
C ASP A 50 7.21 -7.14 -7.38
N ALA A 51 5.96 -6.69 -7.32
CA ALA A 51 4.86 -7.52 -6.82
C ALA A 51 4.52 -8.67 -7.78
N GLU A 52 4.96 -8.59 -9.04
CA GLU A 52 4.71 -9.55 -10.12
C GLU A 52 3.20 -9.83 -10.24
N ALA A 53 2.41 -8.77 -10.12
CA ALA A 53 0.96 -8.85 -10.16
C ALA A 53 0.48 -9.18 -11.57
N VAL A 54 -0.56 -10.02 -11.68
CA VAL A 54 -1.30 -10.21 -12.93
C VAL A 54 -1.76 -8.84 -13.43
N PRO A 55 -1.46 -8.45 -14.68
CA PRO A 55 -1.86 -7.15 -15.22
C PRO A 55 -3.35 -6.87 -15.02
N GLY A 56 -3.69 -5.69 -14.50
CA GLY A 56 -5.08 -5.30 -14.21
C GLY A 56 -5.67 -5.86 -12.91
N SER A 57 -4.97 -6.75 -12.19
CA SER A 57 -5.46 -7.29 -10.91
C SER A 57 -5.30 -6.34 -9.73
N ILE A 58 -4.40 -5.35 -9.83
CA ILE A 58 -4.09 -4.47 -8.71
C ILE A 58 -5.25 -3.50 -8.46
N LYS A 59 -5.83 -3.60 -7.27
CA LYS A 59 -6.87 -2.70 -6.78
C LYS A 59 -6.37 -2.01 -5.52
N ILE A 60 -6.38 -0.68 -5.57
CA ILE A 60 -5.96 0.15 -4.45
C ILE A 60 -7.19 0.80 -3.87
N SER A 61 -7.46 0.61 -2.58
CA SER A 61 -8.49 1.33 -1.85
C SER A 61 -7.93 2.08 -0.64
N THR A 62 -8.46 3.28 -0.46
CA THR A 62 -8.14 4.13 0.68
C THR A 62 -9.45 4.58 1.31
N THR A 63 -9.61 4.36 2.61
CA THR A 63 -10.74 4.90 3.38
C THR A 63 -10.24 5.81 4.49
N THR A 64 -10.98 6.86 4.81
CA THR A 64 -10.67 7.75 5.93
C THR A 64 -11.77 7.66 6.96
N ASP A 65 -11.38 7.34 8.20
CA ASP A 65 -12.29 7.11 9.33
C ASP A 65 -11.63 7.60 10.62
N ASN A 66 -12.29 8.50 11.36
CA ASN A 66 -11.80 9.09 12.61
C ASN A 66 -10.36 9.63 12.54
N GLY A 67 -10.01 10.30 11.44
CA GLY A 67 -8.66 10.86 11.23
C GLY A 67 -7.59 9.83 10.87
N LYS A 68 -7.94 8.54 10.79
CA LYS A 68 -7.07 7.48 10.28
C LYS A 68 -7.38 7.21 8.81
N VAL A 69 -6.33 7.13 8.02
CA VAL A 69 -6.35 6.71 6.63
C VAL A 69 -6.02 5.22 6.59
N LYS A 70 -7.03 4.39 6.33
CA LYS A 70 -6.86 2.95 6.13
C LYS A 70 -6.54 2.68 4.67
N LYS A 71 -5.47 1.93 4.44
CA LYS A 71 -4.99 1.54 3.12
C LYS A 71 -5.19 0.06 2.92
N LYS A 72 -5.67 -0.31 1.73
CA LYS A 72 -5.73 -1.69 1.26
C LYS A 72 -5.30 -1.74 -0.20
N ILE A 73 -4.39 -2.64 -0.53
CA ILE A 73 -3.92 -2.93 -1.90
C ILE A 73 -4.07 -4.42 -2.10
N THR A 74 -4.90 -4.83 -3.05
CA THR A 74 -5.08 -6.24 -3.39
C THR A 74 -4.61 -6.51 -4.81
N PHE A 75 -4.01 -7.67 -5.06
CA PHE A 75 -3.59 -8.09 -6.39
C PHE A 75 -3.48 -9.61 -6.47
N GLU A 76 -3.41 -10.14 -7.68
CA GLU A 76 -3.26 -11.57 -7.93
C GLU A 76 -1.87 -11.90 -8.46
N ARG A 77 -1.35 -13.10 -8.15
CA ARG A 77 -0.17 -13.68 -8.80
C ARG A 77 -0.51 -15.07 -9.35
N SER A 78 -0.13 -15.34 -10.59
CA SER A 78 -0.43 -16.61 -11.28
C SER A 78 0.58 -17.73 -11.03
N ASP A 79 1.82 -17.41 -10.64
CA ASP A 79 2.84 -18.43 -10.35
C ASP A 79 2.64 -19.03 -8.96
N VAL A 80 1.77 -20.05 -8.86
CA VAL A 80 1.54 -20.81 -7.61
C VAL A 80 2.64 -21.86 -7.43
N SER A 81 3.87 -21.38 -7.24
CA SER A 81 5.03 -22.21 -6.92
C SER A 81 5.38 -22.15 -5.43
N ALA A 82 6.04 -23.20 -4.92
CA ALA A 82 6.53 -23.23 -3.53
C ALA A 82 7.47 -22.05 -3.23
N ALA A 83 8.31 -21.66 -4.20
CA ALA A 83 9.22 -20.53 -4.06
C ALA A 83 8.48 -19.18 -3.90
N VAL A 84 7.36 -19.00 -4.60
CA VAL A 84 6.51 -17.81 -4.44
C VAL A 84 5.78 -17.84 -3.10
N ALA A 85 5.24 -19.00 -2.69
CA ALA A 85 4.63 -19.18 -1.36
C ALA A 85 5.63 -18.81 -0.24
N ASP A 86 6.85 -19.37 -0.27
CA ASP A 86 7.91 -19.05 0.70
C ASP A 86 8.23 -17.55 0.74
N ARG A 87 8.19 -16.88 -0.42
CA ARG A 87 8.42 -15.43 -0.50
C ARG A 87 7.27 -14.64 0.13
N LEU A 88 6.03 -15.03 -0.15
CA LEU A 88 4.85 -14.39 0.45
C LEU A 88 4.79 -14.63 1.96
N ASP A 89 5.10 -15.83 2.43
CA ASP A 89 5.19 -16.16 3.85
C ASP A 89 6.27 -15.34 4.56
N ARG A 90 7.43 -15.12 3.92
CA ARG A 90 8.43 -14.16 4.44
C ARG A 90 7.86 -12.74 4.52
N PHE A 91 7.09 -12.28 3.54
CA PHE A 91 6.48 -10.96 3.60
C PHE A 91 5.40 -10.83 4.67
N LYS A 92 4.67 -11.90 5.00
CA LYS A 92 3.66 -11.90 6.07
C LYS A 92 4.23 -11.51 7.44
N VAL A 93 5.48 -11.89 7.72
CA VAL A 93 6.15 -11.60 9.00
C VAL A 93 6.97 -10.30 8.98
N LEU A 94 7.05 -9.62 7.84
CA LEU A 94 7.82 -8.39 7.68
C LEU A 94 6.94 -7.15 7.76
N ARG A 95 7.54 -6.05 8.20
CA ARG A 95 6.96 -4.72 8.08
C ARG A 95 7.29 -4.17 6.69
N LEU A 96 6.28 -3.71 5.96
CA LEU A 96 6.42 -3.36 4.55
C LEU A 96 6.06 -1.90 4.27
N VAL A 97 6.65 -1.36 3.22
CA VAL A 97 6.22 -0.16 2.49
C VAL A 97 5.97 -0.60 1.05
N ALA A 98 5.07 0.08 0.35
CA ALA A 98 4.86 -0.18 -1.07
C ALA A 98 4.99 1.10 -1.89
N THR A 99 5.51 0.98 -3.10
CA THR A 99 5.46 2.06 -4.11
C THR A 99 4.59 1.62 -5.27
N TYR A 100 3.76 2.53 -5.78
CA TYR A 100 2.91 2.25 -6.94
C TYR A 100 2.79 3.47 -7.84
N VAL A 101 2.44 3.25 -9.11
CA VAL A 101 2.13 4.33 -10.06
C VAL A 101 0.62 4.50 -10.14
N ASP A 102 0.11 5.63 -9.66
CA ASP A 102 -1.34 5.93 -9.67
C ASP A 102 -1.88 6.16 -11.09
N GLU A 103 -3.20 6.37 -11.20
CA GLU A 103 -3.89 6.59 -12.47
C GLU A 103 -3.41 7.85 -13.23
N SER A 104 -2.74 8.77 -12.54
CA SER A 104 -2.15 9.99 -13.13
C SER A 104 -0.69 9.81 -13.57
N GLY A 105 -0.16 8.59 -13.47
CA GLY A 105 1.24 8.29 -13.80
C GLY A 105 2.23 8.71 -12.70
N LYS A 106 1.75 9.11 -11.51
CA LYS A 106 2.62 9.57 -10.42
C LYS A 106 2.99 8.43 -9.48
N ARG A 107 4.26 8.38 -9.08
CA ARG A 107 4.74 7.42 -8.07
C ARG A 107 4.29 7.85 -6.67
N ARG A 108 3.64 6.92 -5.98
CA ARG A 108 3.12 7.06 -4.62
C ARG A 108 3.81 6.10 -3.67
N VAL A 109 3.82 6.45 -2.40
CA VAL A 109 4.31 5.62 -1.30
C VAL A 109 3.18 5.32 -0.33
N ALA A 110 2.88 4.03 -0.18
CA ALA A 110 1.93 3.50 0.79
C ALA A 110 2.67 2.90 1.98
N GLY A 111 2.26 3.30 3.18
CA GLY A 111 2.94 2.94 4.42
C GLY A 111 4.18 3.79 4.73
N SER A 112 4.70 3.64 5.95
CA SER A 112 5.92 4.30 6.43
C SER A 112 6.57 3.47 7.54
N PRO A 113 7.81 3.79 7.98
CA PRO A 113 8.43 3.10 9.10
C PRO A 113 7.62 3.13 10.40
N ASN A 114 6.85 4.19 10.64
CA ASN A 114 5.99 4.30 11.82
C ASN A 114 4.62 3.64 11.62
N TRP A 115 4.18 3.55 10.36
CA TRP A 115 2.86 3.05 9.95
C TRP A 115 3.02 2.07 8.79
N PRO A 116 3.59 0.88 9.03
CA PRO A 116 3.92 -0.08 7.99
C PRO A 116 2.65 -0.76 7.44
N LEU A 117 2.78 -1.35 6.25
CA LEU A 117 1.82 -2.30 5.72
C LEU A 117 2.14 -3.71 6.25
N ALA A 118 1.10 -4.49 6.45
CA ALA A 118 1.13 -5.94 6.65
C ALA A 118 0.62 -6.64 5.38
N LEU A 119 1.25 -7.75 5.03
CA LEU A 119 0.81 -8.61 3.93
C LEU A 119 0.09 -9.84 4.48
N ASP A 120 -0.98 -10.23 3.80
CA ASP A 120 -1.56 -11.57 3.89
C ASP A 120 -1.91 -12.07 2.49
N TYR A 121 -2.15 -13.36 2.35
CA TYR A 121 -2.61 -13.93 1.09
C TYR A 121 -3.40 -15.22 1.29
N THR A 122 -4.23 -15.54 0.31
CA THR A 122 -4.90 -16.84 0.16
C THR A 122 -4.54 -17.44 -1.18
N THR A 123 -4.72 -18.75 -1.32
CA THR A 123 -4.55 -19.46 -2.59
C THR A 123 -5.87 -20.10 -2.97
N GLU A 124 -6.45 -19.66 -4.08
CA GLU A 124 -7.71 -20.19 -4.61
C GLU A 124 -7.68 -20.13 -6.14
N GLY A 125 -8.28 -21.11 -6.82
CA GLY A 125 -8.43 -21.08 -8.28
C GLY A 125 -7.10 -21.05 -9.06
N GLY A 126 -5.99 -21.51 -8.46
CA GLY A 126 -4.68 -21.49 -9.11
C GLY A 126 -4.01 -20.12 -9.15
N VAL A 127 -4.43 -19.19 -8.29
CA VAL A 127 -3.74 -17.90 -8.09
C VAL A 127 -3.50 -17.64 -6.59
N PHE A 128 -2.49 -16.84 -6.29
CA PHE A 128 -2.38 -16.19 -4.99
C PHE A 128 -3.15 -14.88 -4.99
N SER A 129 -4.14 -14.74 -4.12
CA SER A 129 -4.83 -13.47 -3.85
C SER A 129 -4.13 -12.77 -2.70
N VAL A 130 -3.38 -11.71 -2.99
CA VAL A 130 -2.54 -11.01 -2.02
C VAL A 130 -3.22 -9.73 -1.54
N ASN A 131 -3.11 -9.45 -0.24
CA ASN A 131 -3.63 -8.27 0.42
C ASN A 131 -2.53 -7.56 1.22
N LEU A 132 -2.22 -6.33 0.86
CA LEU A 132 -1.38 -5.40 1.62
C LEU A 132 -2.26 -4.36 2.30
N GLN A 133 -2.16 -4.24 3.62
CA GLN A 133 -3.01 -3.31 4.36
C GLN A 133 -2.29 -2.63 5.52
N GLY A 134 -2.74 -1.43 5.85
CA GLY A 134 -2.22 -0.67 7.00
C GLY A 134 -3.07 0.56 7.28
N GLU A 135 -2.71 1.29 8.33
CA GLU A 135 -3.33 2.57 8.67
C GLU A 135 -2.26 3.63 8.89
N ASP A 136 -2.54 4.87 8.50
CA ASP A 136 -1.68 6.03 8.72
C ASP A 136 -2.58 7.22 9.14
N VAL A 137 -2.00 8.31 9.62
CA VAL A 137 -2.68 9.59 9.86
C VAL A 137 -2.56 10.54 8.66
N ARG A 138 -1.87 10.11 7.59
CA ARG A 138 -1.65 10.89 6.36
C ARG A 138 -1.93 10.04 5.12
N PRO A 139 -2.40 10.66 4.01
CA PRO A 139 -2.54 9.96 2.74
C PRO A 139 -1.18 9.59 2.12
N ASP A 140 -1.22 8.71 1.12
CA ASP A 140 -0.05 8.29 0.37
C ASP A 140 0.65 9.48 -0.29
N ALA A 141 1.95 9.60 0.00
CA ALA A 141 2.76 10.71 -0.45
C ALA A 141 3.35 10.42 -1.83
N PHE A 142 3.73 11.49 -2.55
CA PHE A 142 4.46 11.38 -3.80
C PHE A 142 5.92 11.01 -3.52
N LEU A 143 6.42 9.99 -4.21
CA LEU A 143 7.83 9.67 -4.19
C LEU A 143 8.59 10.74 -4.97
N THR A 144 9.62 11.31 -4.36
CA THR A 144 10.58 12.19 -5.03
C THR A 144 11.82 11.40 -5.39
N ASP A 145 12.32 11.61 -6.60
CA ASP A 145 13.66 11.17 -6.99
C ASP A 145 14.75 11.93 -6.23
#